data_AF-A0A956FYQ7-F1
#
_entry.id   AF-A0A956FYQ7-F1
#
_cell.length_a   1.000
_cell.length_b   1.000
_cell.length_c   1.000
_cell.angle_alpha   90.00
_cell.angle_beta   90.00
_cell.angle_gamma   90.00
#
_symmetry.space_group_name_H-M   'P 1'
#
loop_
_entity.id
_entity.type
_entity.pdbx_description
1 polymer ?
#
loop_
_entity_poly.entity_id
_entity_poly.type
_entity_poly.pdbx_seq_one_letter_code
_entity_poly.pdbx_strand_id
1 'polypeptide(L)'
;ILNSLLTLLNARRYTHGTTTVNVPLISLFAASNEVPTDEALSALFDRFLLRVRCDYLDSYHFRGLLQKGIDIETRQMAEAGDPRGVKARKVTSAKELMSLQQRFGDFMRFSEDFLATFKGLVFQIRSEGIGLSDRRVVKLLKMFAASAIFDGRKEVNDADFFVLRHVWNTPEQEELLQEIVGPVLDRWYDAHPDQARIGATPTSLQDLLEELRIIRETLSGSEVLSDMQLFSQLRNLGDIKAALQRMPDNPAAQRMIGEVDKLLEAMFASSRFV
;
A
#
# COMPACT_ATOMS: atom_id res chain seq x y z
N ILE A 1 1.93 -25.97 17.14
CA ILE A 1 1.99 -25.23 15.85
C ILE A 1 2.68 -23.88 16.03
N LEU A 2 2.22 -23.03 16.95
CA LEU A 2 2.78 -21.69 17.20
C LEU A 2 4.31 -21.65 17.35
N ASN A 3 4.89 -22.45 18.25
CA ASN A 3 6.35 -22.48 18.46
C ASN A 3 7.14 -22.88 17.19
N SER A 4 6.59 -23.76 16.36
CA SER A 4 7.18 -24.14 15.07
C SER A 4 7.14 -22.98 14.08
N LEU A 5 6.04 -22.22 14.03
CA LEU A 5 5.93 -21.00 13.20
C LEU A 5 6.89 -19.91 13.66
N LEU A 6 7.02 -19.70 14.98
CA LEU A 6 8.00 -18.75 15.53
C LEU A 6 9.43 -19.12 15.14
N THR A 7 9.76 -20.41 15.18
CA THR A 7 11.07 -20.93 14.74
C THR A 7 11.28 -20.73 13.25
N LEU A 8 10.26 -20.99 12.43
CA LEU A 8 10.29 -20.78 11.00
C LEU A 8 10.48 -19.30 10.64
N LEU A 9 9.79 -18.40 11.33
CA LEU A 9 9.89 -16.95 11.12
C LEU A 9 11.26 -16.38 11.55
N ASN A 10 11.76 -16.82 12.71
CA ASN A 10 13.00 -16.29 13.27
C ASN A 10 14.25 -16.90 12.63
N ALA A 11 14.31 -18.23 12.61
CA ALA A 11 15.51 -18.97 12.25
C ALA A 11 15.47 -19.51 10.83
N ARG A 12 14.35 -19.31 10.10
CA ARG A 12 14.14 -19.90 8.76
C ARG A 12 14.39 -21.42 8.79
N ARG A 13 13.99 -22.07 9.88
CA ARG A 13 14.17 -23.51 10.10
C ARG A 13 12.87 -24.18 10.50
N TYR A 14 12.69 -25.40 10.02
CA TYR A 14 11.58 -26.27 10.41
C TYR A 14 12.15 -27.60 10.90
N THR A 15 11.64 -28.08 12.04
CA THR A 15 12.05 -29.36 12.62
C THR A 15 10.90 -30.35 12.53
N HIS A 16 11.18 -31.51 11.92
CA HIS A 16 10.28 -32.65 11.83
C HIS A 16 10.94 -33.88 12.45
N GLY A 17 10.49 -34.26 13.65
CA GLY A 17 11.16 -35.29 14.45
C GLY A 17 12.58 -34.86 14.83
N THR A 18 13.58 -35.63 14.40
CA THR A 18 15.01 -35.38 14.62
C THR A 18 15.68 -34.58 13.49
N THR A 19 14.96 -34.31 12.39
CA THR A 19 15.53 -33.62 11.23
C THR A 19 15.15 -32.15 11.24
N THR A 20 16.14 -31.27 11.09
CA THR A 20 15.93 -29.83 10.92
C THR A 20 16.32 -29.41 9.51
N VAL A 21 15.40 -28.75 8.80
CA VAL A 21 15.60 -28.25 7.44
C VAL A 21 15.58 -26.72 7.41
N ASN A 22 16.42 -26.13 6.57
CA ASN A 22 16.37 -24.70 6.27
C ASN A 22 15.23 -24.43 5.28
N VAL A 23 14.43 -23.40 5.57
CA VAL A 23 13.27 -22.99 4.78
C VAL A 23 13.63 -21.71 4.02
N PRO A 24 13.68 -21.71 2.68
CA PRO A 24 13.96 -20.53 1.87
C PRO A 24 12.72 -19.61 1.78
N LEU A 25 12.24 -19.16 2.94
CA LEU A 25 11.01 -18.38 3.04
C LEU A 25 11.24 -16.97 2.46
N ILE A 26 10.63 -16.70 1.30
CA ILE A 26 10.70 -15.41 0.61
C ILE A 26 9.82 -14.38 1.33
N SER A 27 8.53 -14.70 1.48
CA SER A 27 7.51 -13.85 2.11
C SER A 27 6.55 -14.72 2.92
N LEU A 28 5.95 -14.14 3.96
CA LEU A 28 4.86 -14.74 4.72
C LEU A 28 3.67 -13.78 4.70
N PHE A 29 2.50 -14.31 4.37
CA PHE A 29 1.23 -13.62 4.50
C PHE A 29 0.36 -14.39 5.48
N ALA A 30 -0.38 -13.67 6.32
CA ALA A 30 -1.43 -14.22 7.16
C ALA A 30 -2.66 -13.34 7.02
N ALA A 31 -3.82 -13.97 7.07
CA ALA A 31 -5.11 -13.30 7.09
C ALA A 31 -5.84 -13.72 8.35
N SER A 32 -6.54 -12.77 8.97
CA SER A 32 -7.39 -13.00 10.12
C SER A 32 -8.57 -12.05 10.05
N ASN A 33 -9.74 -12.49 10.48
CA ASN A 33 -10.91 -11.63 10.62
C ASN A 33 -10.86 -10.81 11.92
N GLU A 34 -10.02 -11.20 12.88
CA GLU A 34 -9.91 -10.57 14.19
C GLU A 34 -8.45 -10.38 14.59
N VAL A 35 -8.16 -9.33 15.36
CA VAL A 35 -6.85 -9.16 15.99
C VAL A 35 -6.74 -10.13 17.17
N PRO A 36 -5.65 -10.90 17.29
CA PRO A 36 -5.51 -11.86 18.38
C PRO A 36 -5.44 -11.15 19.74
N THR A 37 -6.31 -11.55 20.66
CA THR A 37 -6.31 -11.09 22.07
C THR A 37 -5.47 -11.97 22.99
N ASP A 38 -5.14 -13.18 22.55
CA ASP A 38 -4.30 -14.14 23.29
C ASP A 38 -2.83 -13.66 23.34
N GLU A 39 -2.30 -13.54 24.56
CA GLU A 39 -0.91 -13.18 24.81
C GLU A 39 0.08 -14.12 24.11
N ALA A 40 -0.26 -15.40 23.95
CA ALA A 40 0.58 -16.35 23.21
C ALA A 40 0.76 -15.93 21.74
N LEU A 41 -0.26 -15.33 21.13
CA LEU A 41 -0.24 -14.88 19.75
C LEU A 41 0.38 -13.49 19.58
N SER A 42 0.52 -12.70 20.64
CA SER A 42 1.14 -11.36 20.60
C SER A 42 2.57 -11.41 20.02
N ALA A 43 3.35 -12.42 20.40
CA ALA A 43 4.70 -12.61 19.91
C ALA A 43 4.72 -12.91 18.40
N LEU A 44 3.76 -13.69 17.91
CA LEU A 44 3.59 -13.94 16.47
C LEU A 44 3.12 -12.68 15.75
N PHE A 45 2.17 -11.96 16.34
CA PHE A 45 1.59 -10.75 15.77
C PHE A 45 2.63 -9.63 15.59
N ASP A 46 3.54 -9.44 16.56
CA ASP A 46 4.66 -8.49 16.46
C ASP A 46 5.60 -8.83 15.27
N ARG A 47 5.66 -10.10 14.82
CA ARG A 47 6.51 -10.55 13.69
C ARG A 47 5.97 -10.17 12.32
N PHE A 48 4.70 -9.79 12.23
CA PHE A 48 4.17 -9.15 11.05
C PHE A 48 4.56 -7.68 11.06
N LEU A 49 5.41 -7.31 10.09
CA LEU A 49 5.96 -5.97 10.00
C LEU A 49 4.87 -4.95 9.64
N LEU A 50 4.06 -5.32 8.65
CA LEU A 50 2.95 -4.53 8.12
C LEU A 50 1.63 -5.25 8.36
N ARG A 51 0.58 -4.47 8.56
CA ARG A 51 -0.79 -4.90 8.75
C ARG A 51 -1.67 -4.01 7.89
N VAL A 52 -2.50 -4.64 7.08
CA VAL A 52 -3.36 -3.97 6.12
C VAL A 52 -4.78 -4.40 6.44
N ARG A 53 -5.66 -3.43 6.69
CA ARG A 53 -7.08 -3.69 6.81
C ARG A 53 -7.64 -3.82 5.40
N CYS A 54 -8.38 -4.91 5.15
CA CYS A 54 -9.05 -5.14 3.89
C CYS A 54 -10.55 -5.04 4.13
N ASP A 55 -11.10 -3.86 3.87
CA ASP A 55 -12.55 -3.63 3.95
C ASP A 55 -13.23 -4.14 2.68
N TYR A 56 -14.56 -4.29 2.75
CA TYR A 56 -15.34 -4.57 1.56
C TYR A 56 -15.21 -3.42 0.56
N LEU A 57 -15.26 -3.75 -0.72
CA LEU A 57 -15.31 -2.73 -1.77
C LEU A 57 -16.60 -1.92 -1.64
N ASP A 58 -16.49 -0.61 -1.85
CA ASP A 58 -17.65 0.26 -1.95
C ASP A 58 -18.60 -0.19 -3.06
N SER A 59 -19.88 0.15 -2.91
CA SER A 59 -20.97 -0.21 -3.85
C SER A 59 -20.61 0.12 -5.31
N TYR A 60 -19.84 1.18 -5.51
CA TYR A 60 -19.34 1.61 -6.79
C TYR A 60 -18.48 0.54 -7.51
N HIS A 61 -17.49 -0.03 -6.81
CA HIS A 61 -16.58 -1.03 -7.40
C HIS A 61 -17.21 -2.42 -7.50
N PHE A 62 -18.40 -2.61 -6.93
CA PHE A 62 -19.05 -3.90 -6.82
C PHE A 62 -19.33 -4.56 -8.17
N ARG A 63 -19.74 -3.79 -9.18
CA ARG A 63 -19.95 -4.33 -10.54
C ARG A 63 -18.66 -4.88 -11.15
N GLY A 64 -17.54 -4.16 -10.98
CA GLY A 64 -16.23 -4.58 -11.45
C GLY A 64 -15.74 -5.85 -10.72
N LEU A 65 -16.01 -5.95 -9.42
CA LEU A 65 -15.76 -7.15 -8.63
C LEU A 65 -16.53 -8.35 -9.20
N LEU A 66 -17.84 -8.20 -9.44
CA LEU A 66 -18.67 -9.29 -9.98
C LEU A 66 -18.17 -9.76 -11.35
N GLN A 67 -17.85 -8.82 -12.25
CA GLN A 67 -17.33 -9.17 -13.58
C GLN A 67 -16.00 -9.91 -13.49
N LYS A 68 -15.05 -9.42 -12.68
CA LYS A 68 -13.76 -10.10 -12.46
C LYS A 68 -13.96 -11.47 -11.81
N GLY A 69 -14.91 -11.60 -10.88
CA GLY A 69 -15.27 -12.87 -10.25
C GLY A 69 -15.75 -13.90 -11.28
N ILE A 70 -16.69 -13.51 -12.15
CA ILE A 70 -17.17 -14.36 -13.26
C ILE A 70 -16.02 -14.77 -14.17
N ASP A 71 -15.14 -13.84 -14.56
CA ASP A 71 -14.00 -14.12 -15.42
C ASP A 71 -13.02 -15.13 -14.78
N ILE A 72 -12.76 -15.01 -13.47
CA ILE A 72 -11.89 -15.93 -12.72
C ILE A 72 -12.51 -17.32 -12.66
N GLU A 73 -13.79 -17.44 -12.27
CA GLU A 73 -14.51 -18.72 -12.20
C GLU A 73 -14.55 -19.40 -13.57
N THR A 74 -14.86 -18.64 -14.63
CA THR A 74 -14.92 -19.15 -16.01
C THR A 74 -13.55 -19.65 -16.47
N ARG A 75 -12.46 -18.93 -16.15
CA ARG A 75 -11.09 -19.37 -16.44
C ARG A 75 -10.72 -20.64 -15.70
N GLN A 76 -11.03 -20.74 -14.40
CA GLN A 76 -10.73 -21.94 -13.62
C GLN A 76 -11.44 -23.19 -14.18
N MET A 77 -12.70 -23.04 -14.60
CA MET A 77 -13.44 -24.13 -15.25
C MET A 77 -12.85 -24.51 -16.62
N ALA A 78 -12.38 -23.53 -17.41
CA ALA A 78 -11.73 -23.79 -18.69
C ALA A 78 -10.34 -24.45 -18.54
N GLU A 79 -9.55 -24.04 -17.54
CA GLU A 79 -8.24 -24.61 -17.23
C GLU A 79 -8.33 -26.04 -16.68
N ALA A 80 -9.43 -26.42 -16.04
CA ALA A 80 -9.69 -27.81 -15.66
C ALA A 80 -9.89 -28.76 -16.86
N GLY A 81 -10.22 -28.22 -18.05
CA GLY A 81 -10.43 -28.98 -19.29
C GLY A 81 -9.27 -28.96 -20.29
N ASP A 82 -8.32 -28.01 -20.17
CA ASP A 82 -7.12 -27.92 -21.01
C ASP A 82 -5.85 -27.70 -20.17
N PRO A 83 -4.93 -28.68 -20.08
CA PRO A 83 -3.67 -28.55 -19.33
C PRO A 83 -2.70 -27.49 -19.91
N ARG A 84 -3.06 -26.83 -21.02
CA ARG A 84 -2.36 -25.66 -21.57
C ARG A 84 -2.99 -24.32 -21.17
N GLY A 85 -3.78 -24.31 -20.10
CA GLY A 85 -4.37 -23.14 -19.44
C GLY A 85 -3.52 -21.87 -19.46
N VAL A 86 -4.18 -20.72 -19.56
CA VAL A 86 -3.59 -19.40 -19.81
C VAL A 86 -2.40 -19.19 -18.88
N LYS A 87 -1.18 -19.33 -19.43
CA LYS A 87 0.04 -19.16 -18.64
C LYS A 87 0.10 -17.72 -18.16
N ALA A 88 -0.16 -17.52 -16.87
CA ALA A 88 0.10 -16.26 -16.19
C ALA A 88 1.47 -15.73 -16.64
N ARG A 89 1.52 -14.46 -17.04
CA ARG A 89 2.78 -13.85 -17.49
C ARG A 89 3.80 -13.99 -16.37
N LYS A 90 4.85 -14.79 -16.60
CA LYS A 90 5.93 -14.94 -15.63
C LYS A 90 6.69 -13.63 -15.55
N VAL A 91 6.48 -12.89 -14.46
CA VAL A 91 7.14 -11.59 -14.25
C VAL A 91 8.53 -11.78 -13.65
N THR A 92 8.69 -12.73 -12.71
CA THR A 92 9.97 -13.01 -12.05
C THR A 92 10.02 -14.45 -11.53
N SER A 93 11.21 -14.95 -11.20
CA SER A 93 11.41 -16.25 -10.56
C SER A 93 11.79 -16.14 -9.09
N ALA A 94 11.51 -17.21 -8.31
CA ALA A 94 11.96 -17.31 -6.92
C ALA A 94 13.49 -17.14 -6.79
N LYS A 95 14.26 -17.65 -7.76
CA LYS A 95 15.73 -17.53 -7.80
C LYS A 95 16.17 -16.06 -7.94
N GLU A 96 15.49 -15.29 -8.78
CA GLU A 96 15.74 -13.85 -8.95
C GLU A 96 15.46 -13.09 -7.65
N LEU A 97 14.32 -13.37 -7.00
CA LEU A 97 13.97 -12.77 -5.72
C LEU A 97 14.99 -13.09 -4.62
N MET A 98 15.43 -14.34 -4.54
CA MET A 98 16.47 -14.75 -3.57
C MET A 98 17.82 -14.08 -3.85
N SER A 99 18.18 -13.93 -5.13
CA SER A 99 19.42 -13.25 -5.53
C SER A 99 19.38 -11.76 -5.18
N LEU A 100 18.21 -11.11 -5.35
CA LEU A 100 17.98 -9.74 -4.93
C LEU A 100 18.08 -9.60 -3.40
N GLN A 101 17.48 -10.52 -2.64
CA GLN A 101 17.54 -10.52 -1.18
C GLN A 101 18.97 -10.63 -0.64
N GLN A 102 19.85 -11.40 -1.29
CA GLN A 102 21.26 -11.53 -0.89
C GLN A 102 22.03 -10.21 -1.03
N ARG A 103 21.66 -9.39 -2.01
CA ARG A 103 22.27 -8.09 -2.29
C ARG A 103 21.51 -6.93 -1.65
N PHE A 104 20.50 -7.22 -0.83
CA PHE A 104 19.60 -6.19 -0.32
C PHE A 104 20.32 -5.13 0.54
N GLY A 105 21.45 -5.49 1.14
CA GLY A 105 22.29 -4.55 1.90
C GLY A 105 22.80 -3.37 1.06
N ASP A 106 23.01 -3.55 -0.24
CA ASP A 106 23.52 -2.51 -1.15
C ASP A 106 22.55 -1.31 -1.27
N PHE A 107 21.26 -1.56 -0.98
CA PHE A 107 20.17 -0.59 -1.05
C PHE A 107 19.80 0.01 0.31
N MET A 108 20.44 -0.41 1.40
CA MET A 108 20.19 0.11 2.75
C MET A 108 20.90 1.45 2.95
N ARG A 109 20.50 2.47 2.18
CA ARG A 109 21.09 3.81 2.16
C ARG A 109 20.12 4.82 2.75
N PHE A 110 20.54 5.50 3.81
CA PHE A 110 19.73 6.43 4.59
C PHE A 110 20.54 7.68 4.91
N SER A 111 20.00 8.85 4.63
CA SER A 111 20.56 10.12 5.11
C SER A 111 20.33 10.29 6.61
N GLU A 112 21.19 11.06 7.29
CA GLU A 112 21.00 11.43 8.70
C GLU A 112 19.65 12.15 8.93
N ASP A 113 19.23 13.00 8.01
CA ASP A 113 17.94 13.72 8.11
C ASP A 113 16.75 12.76 8.12
N PHE A 114 16.71 11.81 7.17
CA PHE A 114 15.71 10.74 7.16
C PHE A 114 15.71 9.94 8.48
N LEU A 115 16.89 9.56 9.00
CA LEU A 115 16.98 8.82 10.26
C LEU A 115 16.50 9.65 11.46
N ALA A 116 16.77 10.95 11.47
CA ALA A 116 16.28 11.87 12.50
C ALA A 116 14.76 12.02 12.45
N THR A 117 14.17 12.19 11.26
CA THR A 117 12.71 12.20 11.06
C THR A 117 12.09 10.88 11.48
N PHE A 118 12.66 9.76 11.07
CA PHE A 118 12.19 8.42 11.44
C PHE A 118 12.22 8.23 12.96
N LYS A 119 13.30 8.63 13.62
CA LYS A 119 13.42 8.61 15.08
C LYS A 119 12.28 9.41 15.73
N GLY A 120 12.04 10.63 15.26
CA GLY A 120 10.95 11.48 15.75
C GLY A 120 9.58 10.79 15.63
N LEU A 121 9.27 10.25 14.45
CA LEU A 121 8.04 9.50 14.18
C LEU A 121 7.90 8.29 15.10
N VAL A 122 8.98 7.52 15.32
CA VAL A 122 8.95 6.36 16.24
C VAL A 122 8.60 6.77 17.67
N PHE A 123 9.16 7.87 18.17
CA PHE A 123 8.84 8.36 19.51
C PHE A 123 7.39 8.86 19.61
N GLN A 124 6.91 9.57 18.59
CA GLN A 124 5.52 10.04 18.53
C GLN A 124 4.52 8.87 18.48
N ILE A 125 4.78 7.87 17.62
CA ILE A 125 3.95 6.65 17.54
C ILE A 125 3.89 5.95 18.91
N ARG A 126 5.03 5.87 19.62
CA ARG A 126 5.08 5.26 20.96
C ARG A 126 4.36 6.09 22.02
N SER A 127 4.43 7.42 21.97
CA SER A 127 3.73 8.29 22.92
C SER A 127 2.22 8.21 22.78
N GLU A 128 1.73 7.95 21.57
CA GLU A 128 0.32 7.66 21.27
C GLU A 128 -0.12 6.24 21.70
N GLY A 129 0.72 5.50 22.43
CA GLY A 129 0.40 4.17 22.94
C GLY A 129 0.48 3.04 21.90
N ILE A 130 0.95 3.33 20.69
CA ILE A 130 1.12 2.31 19.64
C ILE A 130 2.44 1.57 19.87
N GLY A 131 2.34 0.31 20.30
CA GLY A 131 3.48 -0.57 20.51
C GLY A 131 4.28 -0.83 19.22
N LEU A 132 5.39 -0.13 19.04
CA LEU A 132 6.33 -0.33 17.95
C LEU A 132 7.69 -0.79 18.50
N SER A 133 7.92 -2.11 18.53
CA SER A 133 9.13 -2.72 19.10
C SER A 133 10.40 -2.32 18.35
N ASP A 134 11.55 -2.27 19.04
CA ASP A 134 12.86 -1.95 18.41
C ASP A 134 13.16 -2.88 17.23
N ARG A 135 12.74 -4.15 17.33
CA ARG A 135 12.86 -5.10 16.21
C ARG A 135 12.07 -4.62 14.99
N ARG A 136 10.82 -4.19 15.16
CA ARG A 136 10.00 -3.67 14.04
C ARG A 136 10.62 -2.40 13.48
N VAL A 137 11.07 -1.47 14.32
CA VAL A 137 11.78 -0.24 13.91
C VAL A 137 12.96 -0.56 12.98
N VAL A 138 13.85 -1.47 13.39
CA VAL A 138 15.02 -1.86 12.57
C VAL A 138 14.59 -2.58 11.29
N LYS A 139 13.52 -3.39 11.32
CA LYS A 139 13.02 -4.10 10.13
C LYS A 139 12.31 -3.17 9.15
N LEU A 140 11.67 -2.09 9.61
CA LEU A 140 11.00 -1.10 8.76
C LEU A 140 11.97 -0.37 7.83
N LEU A 141 13.23 -0.20 8.22
CA LEU A 141 14.28 0.31 7.31
C LEU A 141 14.32 -0.47 5.99
N LYS A 142 14.14 -1.80 6.05
CA LYS A 142 14.09 -2.63 4.84
C LYS A 142 12.87 -2.33 3.97
N MET A 143 11.75 -1.94 4.56
CA MET A 143 10.56 -1.58 3.80
C MET A 143 10.72 -0.24 3.09
N PHE A 144 11.32 0.75 3.76
CA PHE A 144 11.63 2.03 3.12
C PHE A 144 12.60 1.85 1.96
N ALA A 145 13.68 1.09 2.16
CA ALA A 145 14.63 0.76 1.09
C ALA A 145 13.94 0.01 -0.07
N ALA A 146 13.06 -0.95 0.23
CA ALA A 146 12.30 -1.65 -0.80
C ALA A 146 11.39 -0.69 -1.60
N SER A 147 10.67 0.20 -0.91
CA SER A 147 9.83 1.23 -1.53
C SER A 147 10.64 2.07 -2.52
N ALA A 148 11.79 2.60 -2.10
CA ALA A 148 12.67 3.37 -2.96
C ALA A 148 13.11 2.60 -4.22
N ILE A 149 13.48 1.32 -4.08
CA ILE A 149 13.89 0.48 -5.23
C ILE A 149 12.74 0.28 -6.21
N PHE A 150 11.52 0.01 -5.71
CA PHE A 150 10.35 -0.17 -6.57
C PHE A 150 9.97 1.11 -7.32
N ASP A 151 10.29 2.26 -6.75
CA ASP A 151 10.13 3.58 -7.33
C ASP A 151 11.33 4.01 -8.21
N GLY A 152 12.28 3.11 -8.46
CA GLY A 152 13.47 3.37 -9.27
C GLY A 152 14.52 4.29 -8.60
N ARG A 153 14.33 4.60 -7.32
CA ARG A 153 15.25 5.42 -6.51
C ARG A 153 16.35 4.57 -5.89
N LYS A 154 17.51 5.21 -5.69
CA LYS A 154 18.67 4.59 -5.03
C LYS A 154 18.73 4.84 -3.53
N GLU A 155 17.99 5.83 -3.06
CA GLU A 155 17.96 6.30 -1.68
C GLU A 155 16.54 6.59 -1.26
N VAL A 156 16.27 6.42 0.04
CA VAL A 156 14.97 6.68 0.64
C VAL A 156 14.75 8.18 0.81
N ASN A 157 13.49 8.59 0.86
CA ASN A 157 13.08 9.95 1.19
C ASN A 157 11.81 9.92 2.04
N ASP A 158 11.36 11.08 2.51
CA ASP A 158 10.24 11.15 3.45
C ASP A 158 8.92 10.60 2.89
N ALA A 159 8.75 10.51 1.56
CA ALA A 159 7.59 9.87 0.95
C ALA A 159 7.46 8.40 1.38
N ASP A 160 8.59 7.71 1.61
CA ASP A 160 8.64 6.30 2.01
C ASP A 160 8.02 6.07 3.41
N PHE A 161 7.84 7.12 4.23
CA PHE A 161 7.20 6.99 5.54
C PHE A 161 5.73 6.56 5.47
N PHE A 162 5.10 6.56 4.29
CA PHE A 162 3.75 6.03 4.13
C PHE A 162 3.59 4.61 4.68
N VAL A 163 4.64 3.79 4.65
CA VAL A 163 4.68 2.43 5.20
C VAL A 163 4.27 2.40 6.68
N LEU A 164 4.53 3.47 7.43
CA LEU A 164 4.21 3.57 8.85
C LEU A 164 2.70 3.57 9.13
N ARG A 165 1.85 3.90 8.14
CA ARG A 165 0.38 3.78 8.27
C ARG A 165 -0.06 2.35 8.55
N HIS A 166 0.76 1.37 8.18
CA HIS A 166 0.47 -0.06 8.30
C HIS A 166 1.11 -0.71 9.53
N VAL A 167 1.56 0.05 10.52
CA VAL A 167 2.23 -0.50 11.72
C VAL A 167 1.33 -0.66 12.94
N TRP A 168 0.05 -0.31 12.81
CA TRP A 168 -0.98 -0.37 13.84
C TRP A 168 -1.06 -1.73 14.52
N ASN A 169 -1.40 -1.79 15.81
CA ASN A 169 -1.63 -3.04 16.54
C ASN A 169 -3.13 -3.33 16.73
N THR A 170 -3.97 -2.31 16.71
CA THR A 170 -5.42 -2.45 16.54
C THR A 170 -5.88 -1.62 15.34
N PRO A 171 -6.94 -2.00 14.62
CA PRO A 171 -7.35 -1.32 13.39
C PRO A 171 -7.66 0.18 13.59
N GLU A 172 -8.11 0.56 14.77
CA GLU A 172 -8.46 1.94 15.13
C GLU A 172 -7.22 2.85 15.16
N GLN A 173 -6.03 2.29 15.38
CA GLN A 173 -4.78 3.05 15.39
C GLN A 173 -4.34 3.48 13.98
N GLU A 174 -4.97 3.00 12.91
CA GLU A 174 -4.66 3.39 11.55
C GLU A 174 -4.87 4.90 11.32
N GLU A 175 -5.96 5.46 11.84
CA GLU A 175 -6.26 6.89 11.74
C GLU A 175 -5.21 7.73 12.47
N LEU A 176 -4.82 7.31 13.68
CA LEU A 176 -3.79 7.99 14.46
C LEU A 176 -2.42 7.95 13.77
N LEU A 177 -2.06 6.82 13.14
CA LEU A 177 -0.84 6.74 12.33
C LEU A 177 -0.91 7.67 11.12
N GLN A 178 -2.08 7.82 10.49
CA GLN A 178 -2.26 8.77 9.41
C GLN A 178 -2.10 10.22 9.90
N GLU A 179 -2.60 10.57 11.07
CA GLU A 179 -2.42 11.91 11.66
C GLU A 179 -0.95 12.21 12.01
N ILE A 180 -0.21 11.20 12.48
CA ILE A 180 1.22 11.34 12.79
C ILE A 180 2.06 11.49 11.51
N VAL A 181 1.80 10.65 10.51
CA VAL A 181 2.65 10.52 9.32
C VAL A 181 2.24 11.50 8.22
N GLY A 182 0.96 11.85 8.13
CA GLY A 182 0.37 12.71 7.11
C GLY A 182 1.11 14.04 6.93
N PRO A 183 1.34 14.83 8.00
CA PRO A 183 2.04 16.11 7.90
C PRO A 183 3.47 16.02 7.33
N VAL A 184 4.17 14.90 7.58
CA VAL A 184 5.51 14.66 7.01
C VAL A 184 5.40 14.37 5.52
N LEU A 185 4.42 13.55 5.12
CA LEU A 185 4.17 13.24 3.72
C LEU A 185 3.73 14.48 2.95
N ASP A 186 2.75 15.23 3.46
CA ASP A 186 2.21 16.42 2.79
C ASP A 186 3.30 17.46 2.57
N ARG A 187 4.12 17.75 3.59
CA ARG A 187 5.28 18.65 3.45
C ARG A 187 6.24 18.20 2.36
N TRP A 188 6.49 16.89 2.25
CA TRP A 188 7.38 16.36 1.23
C TRP A 188 6.79 16.52 -0.17
N TYR A 189 5.52 16.19 -0.37
CA TYR A 189 4.86 16.33 -1.69
C TYR A 189 4.67 17.78 -2.10
N ASP A 190 4.40 18.69 -1.16
CA ASP A 190 4.32 20.13 -1.43
C ASP A 190 5.66 20.68 -1.94
N ALA A 191 6.78 20.15 -1.41
CA ALA A 191 8.12 20.50 -1.87
C ALA A 191 8.53 19.79 -3.18
N HIS A 192 7.83 18.73 -3.58
CA HIS A 192 8.14 17.89 -4.76
C HIS A 192 6.88 17.64 -5.59
N PRO A 193 6.28 18.68 -6.20
CA PRO A 193 4.99 18.58 -6.89
C PRO A 193 5.01 17.70 -8.14
N ASP A 194 6.19 17.39 -8.69
CA ASP A 194 6.39 16.48 -9.81
C ASP A 194 6.30 15.00 -9.41
N GLN A 195 6.47 14.69 -8.13
CA GLN A 195 6.47 13.32 -7.58
C GLN A 195 5.05 12.81 -7.30
N ALA A 196 4.79 11.54 -7.59
CA ALA A 196 3.48 10.93 -7.39
C ALA A 196 3.30 10.50 -5.93
N ARG A 197 2.12 10.70 -5.35
CA ARG A 197 1.82 10.08 -4.05
C ARG A 197 1.95 8.56 -4.16
N ILE A 198 2.79 7.96 -3.32
CA ILE A 198 2.92 6.51 -3.26
C ILE A 198 1.57 5.91 -2.84
N GLY A 199 1.01 5.06 -3.71
CA GLY A 199 -0.36 4.52 -3.57
C GLY A 199 -1.39 5.15 -4.52
N ALA A 200 -1.06 6.26 -5.20
CA ALA A 200 -1.80 6.75 -6.36
C ALA A 200 -1.55 5.78 -7.52
N THR A 201 -2.25 4.65 -7.53
CA THR A 201 -2.29 3.79 -8.71
C THR A 201 -3.52 4.19 -9.46
N PRO A 202 -3.34 4.74 -10.66
CA PRO A 202 -3.44 3.86 -11.80
C PRO A 202 -2.25 3.94 -12.77
N THR A 203 -1.54 2.81 -12.94
CA THR A 203 -0.38 2.66 -13.83
C THR A 203 -0.72 2.65 -15.32
N SER A 204 -2.01 2.76 -15.68
CA SER A 204 -2.44 2.87 -17.07
C SER A 204 -3.45 4.02 -17.24
N LEU A 205 -3.43 4.67 -18.40
CA LEU A 205 -4.42 5.68 -18.75
C LEU A 205 -5.85 5.14 -18.64
N GLN A 206 -6.07 3.86 -18.94
CA GLN A 206 -7.39 3.24 -18.83
C GLN A 206 -7.88 3.20 -17.38
N ASP A 207 -7.00 2.87 -16.45
CA ASP A 207 -7.36 2.82 -15.04
C ASP A 207 -7.61 4.25 -14.49
N LEU A 208 -6.83 5.26 -14.93
CA LEU A 208 -7.07 6.69 -14.64
C LEU A 208 -8.43 7.18 -15.16
N LEU A 209 -8.78 6.77 -16.38
CA LEU A 209 -10.05 7.12 -17.00
C LEU A 209 -11.22 6.45 -16.29
N GLU A 210 -11.06 5.20 -15.89
CA GLU A 210 -12.07 4.50 -15.12
C GLU A 210 -12.24 5.19 -13.77
N GLU A 211 -11.16 5.43 -13.01
CA GLU A 211 -11.19 6.10 -11.71
C GLU A 211 -11.84 7.49 -11.79
N LEU A 212 -11.50 8.30 -12.80
CA LEU A 212 -12.15 9.60 -12.96
C LEU A 212 -13.65 9.49 -13.25
N ARG A 213 -14.04 8.49 -14.06
CA ARG A 213 -15.46 8.21 -14.31
C ARG A 213 -16.19 7.88 -13.01
N ILE A 214 -15.55 7.12 -12.12
CA ILE A 214 -16.07 6.80 -10.78
C ILE A 214 -16.36 8.06 -10.01
N ILE A 215 -15.35 8.90 -9.85
CA ILE A 215 -15.44 10.11 -9.04
C ILE A 215 -16.55 11.01 -9.57
N ARG A 216 -16.68 11.14 -10.90
CA ARG A 216 -17.75 11.90 -11.53
C ARG A 216 -19.14 11.33 -11.20
N GLU A 217 -19.32 10.01 -11.31
CA GLU A 217 -20.60 9.37 -10.98
C GLU A 217 -20.95 9.60 -9.51
N THR A 218 -19.99 9.47 -8.59
CA THR A 218 -20.17 9.77 -7.16
C THR A 218 -20.55 11.22 -6.90
N LEU A 219 -19.86 12.19 -7.50
CA LEU A 219 -20.14 13.62 -7.33
C LEU A 219 -21.47 14.04 -7.97
N SER A 220 -21.92 13.32 -9.00
CA SER A 220 -23.23 13.53 -9.63
C SER A 220 -24.37 12.80 -8.92
N GLY A 221 -24.05 11.92 -7.97
CA GLY A 221 -25.02 11.19 -7.17
C GLY A 221 -25.79 12.13 -6.23
N SER A 222 -27.01 11.74 -5.87
CA SER A 222 -27.86 12.53 -4.95
C SER A 222 -27.51 12.32 -3.47
N GLU A 223 -26.50 11.51 -3.14
CA GLU A 223 -26.04 11.29 -1.77
C GLU A 223 -25.10 12.41 -1.32
N VAL A 224 -25.34 12.94 -0.12
CA VAL A 224 -24.47 13.95 0.50
C VAL A 224 -23.22 13.25 1.00
N LEU A 225 -22.07 13.59 0.42
CA LEU A 225 -20.76 13.10 0.86
C LEU A 225 -20.39 13.73 2.21
N SER A 226 -19.77 12.95 3.09
CA SER A 226 -19.14 13.49 4.31
C SER A 226 -17.88 14.29 3.97
N ASP A 227 -17.45 15.20 4.85
CA ASP A 227 -16.25 16.01 4.64
C ASP A 227 -15.00 15.15 4.38
N MET A 228 -14.84 14.06 5.13
CA MET A 228 -13.74 13.10 4.93
C MET A 228 -13.76 12.46 3.55
N GLN A 229 -14.95 12.08 3.06
CA GLN A 229 -15.10 11.55 1.71
C GLN A 229 -14.80 12.64 0.66
N LEU A 230 -15.27 13.85 0.88
CA LEU A 230 -15.04 14.99 -0.02
C LEU A 230 -13.54 15.31 -0.13
N PHE A 231 -12.82 15.37 0.98
CA PHE A 231 -11.36 15.55 1.01
C PHE A 231 -10.63 14.39 0.34
N SER A 232 -11.08 13.16 0.54
CA SER A 232 -10.53 11.99 -0.16
C SER A 232 -10.70 12.10 -1.68
N GLN A 233 -11.89 12.52 -2.15
CA GLN A 233 -12.14 12.70 -3.59
C GLN A 233 -11.33 13.85 -4.17
N LEU A 234 -11.20 14.99 -3.47
CA LEU A 234 -10.34 16.10 -3.89
C LEU A 234 -8.89 15.65 -4.04
N ARG A 235 -8.38 14.89 -3.07
CA ARG A 235 -7.03 14.32 -3.12
C ARG A 235 -6.87 13.38 -4.32
N ASN A 236 -7.81 12.47 -4.53
CA ASN A 236 -7.79 11.52 -5.65
C ASN A 236 -7.82 12.25 -7.00
N LEU A 237 -8.65 13.28 -7.17
CA LEU A 237 -8.67 14.11 -8.37
C LEU A 237 -7.32 14.82 -8.59
N GLY A 238 -6.70 15.34 -7.53
CA GLY A 238 -5.36 15.92 -7.59
C GLY A 238 -4.30 14.91 -8.06
N ASP A 239 -4.34 13.69 -7.51
CA ASP A 239 -3.43 12.61 -7.88
C ASP A 239 -3.63 12.16 -9.35
N ILE A 240 -4.89 12.03 -9.80
CA ILE A 240 -5.24 11.73 -11.20
C ILE A 240 -4.72 12.82 -12.12
N LYS A 241 -4.93 14.10 -11.78
CA LYS A 241 -4.43 15.24 -12.57
C LYS A 241 -2.91 15.19 -12.72
N ALA A 242 -2.20 14.99 -11.62
CA ALA A 242 -0.74 14.88 -11.62
C ALA A 242 -0.27 13.69 -12.48
N ALA A 243 -0.96 12.55 -12.41
CA ALA A 243 -0.64 11.38 -13.23
C ALA A 243 -0.87 11.64 -14.73
N LEU A 244 -1.98 12.30 -15.10
CA LEU A 244 -2.29 12.67 -16.48
C LEU A 244 -1.29 13.70 -17.06
N GLN A 245 -0.82 14.64 -16.24
CA GLN A 245 0.19 15.64 -16.63
C GLN A 245 1.54 15.02 -17.00
N ARG A 246 1.87 13.85 -16.45
CA ARG A 246 3.07 13.08 -16.80
C ARG A 246 2.95 12.33 -18.14
N MET A 247 1.80 12.39 -18.81
CA MET A 247 1.56 11.81 -20.14
C MET A 247 1.34 12.90 -21.21
N PRO A 248 2.28 13.85 -21.41
CA PRO A 248 2.08 15.01 -22.28
C PRO A 248 1.85 14.64 -23.76
N ASP A 249 2.41 13.51 -24.20
CA ASP A 249 2.30 13.01 -25.57
C ASP A 249 0.95 12.33 -25.87
N ASN A 250 0.09 12.16 -24.86
CA ASN A 250 -1.20 11.49 -25.01
C ASN A 250 -2.36 12.51 -25.11
N PRO A 251 -2.99 12.67 -26.29
CA PRO A 251 -4.07 13.65 -26.48
C PRO A 251 -5.37 13.32 -25.73
N ALA A 252 -5.54 12.09 -25.26
CA ALA A 252 -6.64 11.74 -24.36
C ALA A 252 -6.36 12.21 -22.93
N ALA A 253 -5.10 12.10 -22.47
CA ALA A 253 -4.70 12.58 -21.15
C ALA A 253 -4.86 14.11 -21.02
N GLN A 254 -4.46 14.87 -22.05
CA GLN A 254 -4.61 16.33 -22.06
C GLN A 254 -6.08 16.78 -21.98
N ARG A 255 -6.98 16.11 -22.71
CA ARG A 255 -8.42 16.38 -22.60
C ARG A 255 -8.94 16.13 -21.20
N MET A 256 -8.44 15.07 -20.58
CA MET A 256 -8.92 14.61 -19.28
C MET A 256 -8.46 15.51 -18.13
N ILE A 257 -7.29 16.14 -18.23
CA ILE A 257 -6.86 17.20 -17.29
C ILE A 257 -7.93 18.31 -17.21
N GLY A 258 -8.47 18.73 -18.35
CA GLY A 258 -9.53 19.73 -18.39
C GLY A 258 -10.87 19.26 -17.79
N GLU A 259 -11.14 17.95 -17.78
CA GLU A 259 -12.30 17.40 -17.06
C GLU A 259 -12.07 17.37 -15.55
N VAL A 260 -10.87 16.97 -15.12
CA VAL A 260 -10.48 17.01 -13.70
C VAL A 260 -10.58 18.44 -13.15
N ASP A 261 -10.09 19.43 -13.89
CA ASP A 261 -10.13 20.84 -13.49
C ASP A 261 -11.57 21.33 -13.28
N LYS A 262 -12.49 20.97 -14.18
CA LYS A 262 -13.92 21.30 -14.02
C LYS A 262 -14.54 20.65 -12.80
N LEU A 263 -14.18 19.41 -12.49
CA LEU A 263 -14.68 18.71 -11.30
C LEU A 263 -14.15 19.35 -10.02
N LEU A 264 -12.86 19.69 -9.99
CA LEU A 264 -12.26 20.42 -8.87
C LEU A 264 -12.95 21.78 -8.66
N GLU A 265 -13.12 22.57 -9.72
CA GLU A 265 -13.83 23.85 -9.67
C GLU A 265 -15.27 23.70 -9.16
N ALA A 266 -16.01 22.70 -9.67
CA ALA A 266 -17.37 22.43 -9.24
C ALA A 266 -17.44 22.06 -7.75
N MET A 267 -16.51 21.24 -7.27
CA MET A 267 -16.40 20.88 -5.85
C MET A 267 -16.05 22.09 -4.99
N PHE A 268 -15.12 22.95 -5.39
CA PHE A 268 -14.80 24.18 -4.64
C PHE A 268 -15.97 25.18 -4.64
N ALA A 269 -16.77 25.21 -5.71
CA ALA A 269 -17.95 26.07 -5.80
C ALA A 269 -19.12 25.56 -4.95
N SER A 270 -19.31 24.24 -4.84
CA SER A 270 -20.32 23.64 -3.96
C SER A 270 -19.88 23.67 -2.49
N SER A 271 -18.58 23.57 -2.23
CA SER A 271 -17.95 23.66 -0.91
C SER A 271 -17.71 25.13 -0.57
N ARG A 272 -18.78 25.93 -0.39
CA ARG A 272 -18.60 27.16 0.36
C ARG A 272 -18.21 26.77 1.78
N PHE A 273 -16.90 26.82 2.04
CA PHE A 273 -16.32 26.97 3.37
C PHE A 273 -17.11 28.08 4.10
N VAL A 274 -18.01 27.66 4.98
CA VAL A 274 -18.69 28.48 5.99
C VAL A 274 -18.41 27.81 7.33
#